data_AF-A0A924HK73-F1
#
_entry.id   AF-A0A924HK73-F1
#
_cell.length_a   1.000
_cell.length_b   1.000
_cell.length_c   1.000
_cell.angle_alpha   90.00
_cell.angle_beta   90.00
_cell.angle_gamma   90.00
#
_symmetry.space_group_name_H-M   'P 1'
#
loop_
_entity.id
_entity.type
_entity.pdbx_description
1 polymer ?
#
loop_
_entity_poly.entity_id
_entity_poly.type
_entity_poly.pdbx_seq_one_letter_code
_entity_poly.pdbx_strand_id
1 'polypeptide(L)'
;MIKIKIAMVLCGLTIAALNVTSCSSSKSYATTADTASLNKEYAKINLDMAKLNAKLVDRQNEVVNYQSKTATTAQKAEGAAQKSKETASTATNANVRDAKTAVQQAKKANNRARDAKNAVQDEIDNANEIKSLTDKINKLKERLGNLEKQKAGIMGQ
;
A
#
# COMPACT_ATOMS: atom_id res chain seq x y z
N MET A 1 21.86 -14.13 23.08
CA MET A 1 22.25 -13.64 21.73
C MET A 1 21.16 -14.07 20.74
N ILE A 2 20.25 -13.16 20.40
CA ILE A 2 19.11 -13.46 19.53
C ILE A 2 19.50 -13.04 18.11
N LYS A 3 19.64 -14.03 17.22
CA LYS A 3 19.95 -13.83 15.80
C LYS A 3 18.69 -13.40 15.06
N ILE A 4 18.55 -12.11 14.76
CA ILE A 4 17.49 -11.59 13.88
C ILE A 4 17.93 -11.87 12.44
N LYS A 5 17.33 -12.88 11.80
CA LYS A 5 17.41 -13.06 10.35
C LYS A 5 16.40 -12.10 9.70
N ILE A 6 16.89 -11.01 9.13
CA ILE A 6 16.13 -10.15 8.23
C ILE A 6 15.93 -10.95 6.94
N ALA A 7 14.75 -11.54 6.79
CA ALA A 7 14.31 -12.12 5.53
C ALA A 7 13.89 -10.96 4.62
N MET A 8 14.86 -10.49 3.83
CA MET A 8 14.64 -9.61 2.69
C MET A 8 13.90 -10.42 1.62
N VAL A 9 12.57 -10.36 1.63
CA VAL A 9 11.71 -10.98 0.60
C VAL A 9 11.74 -10.07 -0.64
N LEU A 10 12.82 -10.21 -1.40
CA LEU A 10 12.91 -9.78 -2.78
C LEU A 10 12.27 -10.89 -3.63
N CYS A 11 10.95 -10.86 -3.80
CA CYS A 11 10.26 -11.77 -4.71
C CYS A 11 10.20 -11.11 -6.09
N GLY A 12 11.16 -11.46 -6.93
CA GLY A 12 11.21 -11.06 -8.33
C GLY A 12 9.98 -11.54 -9.08
N LEU A 13 9.34 -10.61 -9.79
CA LEU A 13 8.25 -10.91 -10.71
C LEU A 13 8.85 -11.61 -11.95
N THR A 14 8.83 -12.94 -11.97
CA THR A 14 9.07 -13.74 -13.17
C THR A 14 7.86 -13.63 -14.09
N ILE A 15 8.05 -13.01 -15.26
CA ILE A 15 7.05 -12.91 -16.32
C ILE A 15 6.95 -14.28 -16.99
N ALA A 16 5.97 -15.09 -16.57
CA ALA A 16 5.58 -16.30 -17.29
C ALA A 16 4.70 -15.89 -18.49
N ALA A 17 5.09 -16.35 -19.68
CA ALA A 17 4.39 -16.14 -20.92
C ALA A 17 2.95 -16.69 -20.86
N LEU A 18 1.96 -15.81 -21.08
CA LEU A 18 0.56 -16.16 -21.23
C LEU A 18 0.26 -16.45 -22.71
N ASN A 19 0.05 -17.72 -23.04
CA ASN A 19 -0.68 -18.12 -24.24
C ASN A 19 -2.14 -17.69 -24.08
N VAL A 20 -2.56 -16.68 -24.87
CA VAL A 20 -3.92 -16.14 -24.84
C VAL A 20 -4.77 -16.88 -25.89
N THR A 21 -5.56 -17.84 -25.45
CA THR A 21 -6.66 -18.40 -26.26
C THR A 21 -7.73 -17.32 -26.39
N SER A 22 -7.95 -16.86 -27.62
CA SER A 22 -8.81 -15.72 -27.95
C SER A 22 -10.30 -16.06 -27.87
N CYS A 23 -10.95 -15.70 -26.77
CA CYS A 23 -12.41 -15.53 -26.76
C CYS A 23 -12.77 -14.32 -27.64
N SER A 24 -13.64 -14.55 -28.61
CA SER A 24 -14.22 -13.56 -29.51
C SER A 24 -14.85 -12.43 -28.69
N SER A 25 -14.15 -11.29 -28.64
CA SER A 25 -14.65 -10.06 -28.03
C SER A 25 -15.54 -9.36 -29.05
N SER A 26 -16.80 -9.09 -28.71
CA SER A 26 -17.69 -8.30 -29.56
C SER A 26 -17.02 -6.95 -29.89
N LYS A 27 -16.83 -6.68 -31.18
CA LYS A 27 -16.14 -5.46 -31.64
C LYS A 27 -17.02 -4.25 -31.32
N SER A 28 -16.55 -3.35 -30.46
CA SER A 28 -17.23 -2.08 -30.17
C SER A 28 -16.97 -1.04 -31.27
N TYR A 29 -15.87 -1.18 -32.00
CA TYR A 29 -15.48 -0.33 -33.13
C TYR A 29 -15.20 -1.21 -34.35
N ALA A 30 -15.80 -0.88 -35.50
CA ALA A 30 -15.78 -1.76 -36.68
C ALA A 30 -15.42 -1.03 -37.98
N THR A 31 -15.59 0.29 -38.05
CA THR A 31 -15.45 1.05 -39.30
C THR A 31 -14.39 2.15 -39.20
N THR A 32 -13.93 2.66 -40.33
CA THR A 32 -12.99 3.79 -40.40
C THR A 32 -13.58 5.07 -39.79
N ALA A 33 -14.91 5.23 -39.81
CA ALA A 33 -15.61 6.34 -39.16
C ALA A 33 -15.48 6.31 -37.62
N ASP A 34 -15.24 5.14 -37.04
CA ASP A 34 -15.07 4.95 -35.58
C ASP A 34 -13.68 5.35 -35.07
N THR A 35 -12.73 5.64 -35.97
CA THR A 35 -11.33 5.90 -35.61
C THR A 35 -11.15 7.10 -34.69
N ALA A 36 -11.96 8.16 -34.84
CA ALA A 36 -11.93 9.32 -33.95
C ALA A 36 -12.34 8.96 -32.51
N SER A 37 -13.40 8.17 -32.35
CA SER A 37 -13.88 7.68 -31.05
C SER A 37 -12.86 6.73 -30.41
N LEU A 38 -12.27 5.83 -31.21
CA LEU A 38 -11.23 4.92 -30.77
C LEU A 38 -9.99 5.69 -30.28
N ASN A 39 -9.50 6.68 -31.04
CA ASN A 39 -8.37 7.52 -30.62
C ASN A 39 -8.65 8.32 -29.34
N LYS A 40 -9.89 8.81 -29.17
CA LYS A 40 -10.32 9.49 -27.93
C LYS A 40 -10.27 8.55 -26.73
N GLU A 41 -10.72 7.31 -26.90
CA GLU A 41 -10.66 6.31 -25.83
C GLU A 41 -9.21 5.95 -25.47
N TYR A 42 -8.33 5.79 -26.47
CA TYR A 42 -6.89 5.61 -26.25
C TYR A 42 -6.27 6.74 -25.43
N ALA A 43 -6.52 7.99 -25.82
CA ALA A 43 -5.99 9.16 -25.12
C ALA A 43 -6.48 9.20 -23.67
N LYS A 44 -7.76 8.88 -23.43
CA LYS A 44 -8.34 8.79 -22.09
C LYS A 44 -7.69 7.70 -21.24
N ILE A 45 -7.53 6.48 -21.78
CA ILE A 45 -6.91 5.36 -21.06
C ILE A 45 -5.46 5.70 -20.70
N ASN A 46 -4.69 6.27 -21.62
CA ASN A 46 -3.32 6.68 -21.34
C ASN A 46 -3.23 7.75 -20.24
N LEU A 47 -4.12 8.75 -20.26
CA LEU A 47 -4.21 9.76 -19.21
C LEU A 47 -4.57 9.15 -17.85
N ASP A 48 -5.56 8.25 -17.83
CA ASP A 48 -6.01 7.60 -16.61
C ASP A 48 -4.92 6.67 -16.04
N MET A 49 -4.20 5.93 -16.90
CA MET A 49 -3.03 5.15 -16.48
C MET A 49 -1.92 6.02 -15.90
N ALA A 50 -1.60 7.17 -16.53
CA ALA A 50 -0.61 8.10 -16.01
C ALA A 50 -0.99 8.62 -14.61
N LYS A 51 -2.25 9.01 -14.42
CA LYS A 51 -2.77 9.46 -13.12
C LYS A 51 -2.72 8.36 -12.07
N LEU A 52 -3.09 7.12 -12.42
CA LEU A 52 -3.06 5.99 -11.49
C LEU A 52 -1.63 5.59 -11.13
N ASN A 53 -0.70 5.60 -12.08
CA ASN A 53 0.71 5.34 -11.83
C ASN A 53 1.34 6.40 -10.92
N ALA A 54 1.01 7.68 -11.12
CA ALA A 54 1.47 8.75 -10.22
C ALA A 54 1.00 8.48 -8.77
N LYS A 55 -0.30 8.19 -8.59
CA LYS A 55 -0.84 7.82 -7.27
C LYS A 55 -0.20 6.57 -6.69
N LEU A 56 0.09 5.57 -7.52
CA LEU A 56 0.74 4.33 -7.09
C LEU A 56 2.15 4.62 -6.54
N VAL A 57 2.92 5.45 -7.24
CA VAL A 57 4.24 5.89 -6.79
C VAL A 57 4.15 6.64 -5.47
N ASP A 58 3.20 7.57 -5.34
CA ASP A 58 2.99 8.32 -4.09
C ASP A 58 2.70 7.37 -2.91
N ARG A 59 1.77 6.43 -3.09
CA ARG A 59 1.43 5.43 -2.05
C ARG A 59 2.58 4.48 -1.72
N GLN A 60 3.37 4.07 -2.72
CA GLN A 60 4.57 3.25 -2.51
C GLN A 60 5.63 4.00 -1.70
N ASN A 61 5.79 5.30 -1.93
CA ASN A 61 6.72 6.13 -1.16
C ASN A 61 6.27 6.31 0.31
N GLU A 62 4.96 6.29 0.58
CA GLU A 62 4.42 6.39 1.94
C GLU A 62 4.69 5.14 2.81
N VAL A 63 4.93 3.96 2.20
CA VAL A 63 5.20 2.71 2.92
C VAL A 63 6.36 2.86 3.91
N VAL A 64 7.44 3.52 3.49
CA VAL A 64 8.63 3.74 4.33
C VAL A 64 8.30 4.59 5.56
N ASN A 65 7.41 5.59 5.40
CA ASN A 65 6.98 6.46 6.49
C ASN A 65 6.17 5.69 7.54
N TYR A 66 5.27 4.81 7.10
CA TYR A 66 4.48 3.98 8.02
C TYR A 66 5.35 3.01 8.81
N GLN A 67 6.27 2.30 8.15
CA GLN A 67 7.20 1.38 8.81
C GLN A 67 8.06 2.10 9.86
N SER A 68 8.60 3.27 9.51
CA SER A 68 9.38 4.10 10.42
C SER A 68 8.56 4.58 11.63
N LYS A 69 7.31 5.03 11.39
CA LYS A 69 6.40 5.48 12.45
C LYS A 69 6.01 4.33 13.39
N THR A 70 5.68 3.16 12.85
CA THR A 70 5.33 1.95 13.64
C THR A 70 6.49 1.51 14.52
N ALA A 71 7.70 1.41 13.97
CA ALA A 71 8.88 1.02 14.73
C ALA A 71 9.20 2.03 15.85
N THR A 72 9.19 3.33 15.52
CA THR A 72 9.50 4.39 16.48
C THR A 72 8.45 4.47 17.61
N THR A 73 7.17 4.32 17.29
CA THR A 73 6.08 4.38 18.29
C THR A 73 6.08 3.16 19.20
N ALA A 74 6.35 1.96 18.65
CA ALA A 74 6.53 0.73 19.43
C ALA A 74 7.70 0.85 20.41
N GLN A 75 8.88 1.28 19.96
CA GLN A 75 10.04 1.50 20.83
C GLN A 75 9.76 2.52 21.95
N LYS A 76 9.07 3.63 21.63
CA LYS A 76 8.68 4.63 22.63
C LYS A 76 7.63 4.11 23.64
N ALA A 77 6.80 3.16 23.23
CA ALA A 77 5.83 2.50 24.10
C ALA A 77 6.55 1.54 25.06
N GLU A 78 7.45 0.69 24.55
CA GLU A 78 8.28 -0.22 25.35
C GLU A 78 9.11 0.55 26.38
N GLY A 79 9.81 1.60 25.96
CA GLY A 79 10.62 2.41 26.88
C GLY A 79 9.78 3.11 27.97
N ALA A 80 8.53 3.50 27.68
CA ALA A 80 7.63 4.03 28.70
C ALA A 80 7.13 2.95 29.66
N ALA A 81 6.84 1.76 29.15
CA ALA A 81 6.43 0.62 29.97
C ALA A 81 7.57 0.16 30.90
N GLN A 82 8.81 0.10 30.40
CA GLN A 82 9.99 -0.22 31.21
C GLN A 82 10.20 0.81 32.33
N LYS A 83 10.19 2.11 32.01
CA LYS A 83 10.30 3.17 33.03
C LYS A 83 9.18 3.12 34.06
N SER A 84 7.96 2.80 33.62
CA SER A 84 6.83 2.59 34.53
C SER A 84 7.08 1.43 35.47
N LYS A 85 7.57 0.31 34.96
CA LYS A 85 7.90 -0.89 35.75
C LYS A 85 9.00 -0.61 36.76
N GLU A 86 10.08 0.03 36.33
CA GLU A 86 11.20 0.41 37.20
C GLU A 86 10.73 1.34 38.33
N THR A 87 10.02 2.42 37.99
CA THR A 87 9.48 3.38 38.98
C THR A 87 8.53 2.69 39.96
N ALA A 88 7.66 1.80 39.47
CA ALA A 88 6.76 1.04 40.33
C ALA A 88 7.51 0.05 41.24
N SER A 89 8.58 -0.57 40.74
CA SER A 89 9.38 -1.53 41.53
C SER A 89 10.21 -0.88 42.63
N THR A 90 10.60 0.38 42.44
CA THR A 90 11.37 1.16 43.43
C THR A 90 10.48 1.95 44.39
N ALA A 91 9.18 2.06 44.11
CA ALA A 91 8.20 2.73 44.98
C ALA A 91 7.97 1.88 46.24
N THR A 92 8.85 2.04 47.24
CA THR A 92 8.67 1.46 48.58
C THR A 92 7.97 2.45 49.52
N ASN A 93 7.25 1.94 50.52
CA ASN A 93 6.69 2.69 51.65
C ASN A 93 5.76 3.88 51.30
N ALA A 94 4.59 3.61 50.73
CA ALA A 94 3.50 4.59 50.59
C ALA A 94 3.89 5.90 49.86
N ASN A 95 4.94 5.91 49.05
CA ASN A 95 5.32 7.07 48.25
C ASN A 95 4.33 7.28 47.10
N VAL A 96 3.23 7.97 47.40
CA VAL A 96 2.12 8.28 46.48
C VAL A 96 2.63 9.01 45.22
N ARG A 97 3.74 9.75 45.31
CA ARG A 97 4.34 10.48 44.18
C ARG A 97 4.90 9.53 43.13
N ASP A 98 5.60 8.49 43.56
CA ASP A 98 6.21 7.50 42.67
C ASP A 98 5.13 6.63 42.02
N ALA A 99 4.13 6.23 42.80
CA ALA A 99 2.96 5.53 42.28
C ALA A 99 2.22 6.36 41.21
N LYS A 100 2.01 7.66 41.45
CA LYS A 100 1.40 8.58 40.46
C LYS A 100 2.26 8.71 39.20
N THR A 101 3.59 8.77 39.36
CA THR A 101 4.53 8.84 38.24
C THR A 101 4.50 7.56 37.42
N ALA A 102 4.51 6.39 38.06
CA ALA A 102 4.38 5.10 37.39
C ALA A 102 3.06 5.02 36.60
N VAL A 103 1.92 5.40 37.20
CA VAL A 103 0.63 5.44 36.49
C VAL A 103 0.67 6.38 35.28
N GLN A 104 1.31 7.55 35.39
CA GLN A 104 1.47 8.45 34.26
C GLN A 104 2.32 7.85 33.14
N GLN A 105 3.41 7.14 33.47
CA GLN A 105 4.24 6.46 32.47
C GLN A 105 3.49 5.29 31.82
N ALA A 106 2.72 4.52 32.59
CA ALA A 106 1.83 3.49 32.06
C ALA A 106 0.79 4.07 31.08
N LYS A 107 0.16 5.19 31.43
CA LYS A 107 -0.76 5.91 30.51
C LYS A 107 -0.06 6.37 29.23
N LYS A 108 1.16 6.91 29.35
CA LYS A 108 1.97 7.29 28.18
C LYS A 108 2.32 6.08 27.30
N ALA A 109 2.68 4.95 27.91
CA ALA A 109 2.95 3.71 27.19
C ALA A 109 1.71 3.23 26.43
N ASN A 110 0.55 3.22 27.09
CA ASN A 110 -0.71 2.82 26.48
C ASN A 110 -1.11 3.73 25.30
N ASN A 111 -0.98 5.06 25.46
CA ASN A 111 -1.26 5.99 24.37
C ASN A 111 -0.34 5.75 23.18
N ARG A 112 0.96 5.53 23.41
CA ARG A 112 1.92 5.25 22.34
C ARG A 112 1.67 3.89 21.66
N ALA A 113 1.26 2.88 22.41
CA ALA A 113 0.84 1.60 21.85
C ALA A 113 -0.39 1.76 20.96
N ARG A 114 -1.34 2.63 21.33
CA ARG A 114 -2.49 2.98 20.48
C ARG A 114 -2.04 3.72 19.22
N ASP A 115 -1.11 4.66 19.33
CA ASP A 115 -0.56 5.36 18.17
C ASP A 115 0.17 4.40 17.21
N ALA A 116 0.89 3.40 17.75
CA ALA A 116 1.52 2.34 16.97
C ALA A 116 0.48 1.48 16.25
N LYS A 117 -0.60 1.10 16.94
CA LYS A 117 -1.72 0.36 16.34
C LYS A 117 -2.37 1.14 15.19
N ASN A 118 -2.57 2.45 15.37
CA ASN A 118 -3.11 3.31 14.32
C ASN A 118 -2.14 3.38 13.12
N ALA A 119 -0.84 3.51 13.36
CA ALA A 119 0.16 3.50 12.27
C ALA A 119 0.17 2.18 11.49
N VAL A 120 -0.01 1.04 12.16
CA VAL A 120 -0.19 -0.27 11.50
C VAL A 120 -1.47 -0.31 10.67
N GLN A 121 -2.57 0.26 11.18
CA GLN A 121 -3.81 0.34 10.41
C GLN A 121 -3.64 1.21 9.16
N ASP A 122 -2.99 2.38 9.30
CA ASP A 122 -2.67 3.25 8.16
C ASP A 122 -1.82 2.51 7.11
N GLU A 123 -0.86 1.66 7.53
CA GLU A 123 -0.04 0.83 6.65
C GLU A 123 -0.88 -0.20 5.88
N ILE A 124 -1.82 -0.86 6.55
CA ILE A 124 -2.76 -1.83 5.95
C ILE A 124 -3.65 -1.14 4.92
N ASP A 125 -4.19 0.02 5.27
CA ASP A 125 -5.06 0.78 4.38
C ASP A 125 -4.29 1.24 3.13
N ASN A 126 -3.06 1.71 3.30
CA ASN A 126 -2.17 2.05 2.18
C ASN A 126 -1.87 0.83 1.28
N ALA A 127 -1.59 -0.34 1.86
CA ALA A 127 -1.36 -1.56 1.09
C ALA A 127 -2.60 -1.98 0.27
N ASN A 128 -3.80 -1.82 0.84
CA ASN A 128 -5.05 -2.07 0.14
C ASN A 128 -5.27 -1.08 -1.02
N GLU A 129 -4.91 0.19 -0.83
CA GLU A 129 -4.95 1.18 -1.91
C GLU A 129 -3.97 0.85 -3.04
N ILE A 130 -2.72 0.47 -2.72
CA ILE A 130 -1.72 0.02 -3.70
C ILE A 130 -2.27 -1.14 -4.53
N LYS A 131 -2.90 -2.13 -3.89
CA LYS A 131 -3.55 -3.25 -4.57
C LYS A 131 -4.67 -2.78 -5.49
N SER A 132 -5.58 -1.93 -4.99
CA SER A 132 -6.69 -1.38 -5.78
C SER A 132 -6.22 -0.58 -7.00
N LEU A 133 -5.17 0.23 -6.84
CA LEU A 133 -4.57 1.00 -7.93
C LEU A 133 -3.95 0.07 -8.98
N THR A 134 -3.24 -0.97 -8.54
CA THR A 134 -2.65 -2.00 -9.42
C THR A 134 -3.73 -2.71 -10.23
N ASP A 135 -4.83 -3.11 -9.60
CA ASP A 135 -5.95 -3.76 -10.28
C ASP A 135 -6.60 -2.84 -11.33
N LYS A 136 -6.77 -1.55 -11.02
CA LYS A 136 -7.29 -0.57 -11.98
C LYS A 136 -6.36 -0.37 -13.18
N ILE A 137 -5.05 -0.30 -12.94
CA ILE A 137 -4.04 -0.21 -14.01
C ILE A 137 -4.10 -1.45 -14.90
N ASN A 138 -4.20 -2.65 -14.33
CA ASN A 138 -4.29 -3.89 -15.09
C ASN A 138 -5.55 -3.95 -15.97
N LYS A 139 -6.71 -3.53 -15.44
CA LYS A 139 -7.94 -3.41 -16.23
C LYS A 139 -7.81 -2.44 -17.40
N LEU A 140 -7.12 -1.31 -17.20
CA LEU A 140 -6.85 -0.35 -18.27
C LEU A 140 -5.90 -0.93 -19.33
N LYS A 141 -4.88 -1.69 -18.93
CA LYS A 141 -3.98 -2.40 -19.85
C LYS A 141 -4.72 -3.44 -20.70
N GLU A 142 -5.61 -4.22 -20.09
CA GLU A 142 -6.46 -5.18 -20.80
C GLU A 142 -7.37 -4.47 -21.81
N ARG A 143 -7.98 -3.34 -21.40
CA ARG A 143 -8.79 -2.53 -22.30
C ARG A 143 -7.97 -1.96 -23.46
N LEU A 144 -6.76 -1.46 -23.19
CA LEU A 144 -5.83 -0.98 -24.21
C LEU A 144 -5.53 -2.08 -25.24
N GLY A 145 -5.16 -3.29 -24.78
CA GLY A 145 -4.90 -4.43 -25.67
C GLY A 145 -6.11 -4.85 -26.50
N ASN A 146 -7.33 -4.71 -25.96
CA ASN A 146 -8.55 -4.95 -26.72
C ASN A 146 -8.83 -3.85 -27.77
N LEU A 147 -8.47 -2.60 -27.48
CA LEU A 147 -8.54 -1.51 -28.47
C LEU A 147 -7.47 -1.67 -29.56
N GLU A 148 -6.29 -2.20 -29.24
CA GLU A 148 -5.22 -2.50 -30.21
C GLU A 148 -5.67 -3.55 -31.22
N LYS A 149 -6.30 -4.64 -30.74
CA LYS A 149 -6.90 -5.67 -31.59
C LYS A 149 -7.97 -5.11 -32.52
N GLN A 150 -8.84 -4.23 -32.01
CA GLN A 150 -9.89 -3.60 -32.81
C GLN A 150 -9.29 -2.64 -33.86
N LYS A 151 -8.32 -1.82 -33.49
CA LYS A 151 -7.61 -0.91 -34.40
C LYS A 151 -6.93 -1.69 -35.54
N ALA A 152 -6.22 -2.76 -35.23
CA ALA A 152 -5.60 -3.63 -36.23
C ALA A 152 -6.65 -4.25 -37.18
N GLY A 153 -7.80 -4.66 -36.64
CA GLY A 153 -8.92 -5.18 -37.43
C GLY A 153 -9.62 -4.16 -38.32
N ILE A 154 -9.54 -2.86 -38.02
CA ILE A 154 -10.03 -1.78 -38.89
C ILE A 154 -8.98 -1.43 -39.97
N MET A 155 -7.69 -1.41 -39.61
CA MET A 155 -6.60 -1.06 -40.52
C MET A 155 -6.26 -2.15 -41.55
N GLY A 156 -6.61 -3.41 -41.25
CA GLY A 156 -6.44 -4.55 -42.16
C GLY A 156 -7.62 -4.83 -43.10
N GLN A 157 -8.68 -4.00 -43.05
CA GLN A 157 -9.79 -3.99 -44.01
C GLN A 157 -9.54 -2.93 -45.09
#